data_AF-A0A8M1H2V2-F1
#
_entry.id   AF-A0A8M1H2V2-F1
#
_cell.length_a   1.000
_cell.length_b   1.000
_cell.length_c   1.000
_cell.angle_alpha   90.00
_cell.angle_beta   90.00
_cell.angle_gamma   90.00
#
_symmetry.space_group_name_H-M   'P 1'
#
loop_
_entity.id
_entity.type
_entity.pdbx_description
1 polymer ?
#
loop_
_entity_poly.entity_id
_entity_poly.type
_entity_poly.pdbx_seq_one_letter_code
_entity_poly.pdbx_strand_id
1 'polypeptide(L)'
;MGQIGPRRRSEPQTEPSDSEWLRGSKQLDANALQRFGTSLRSLVLRAAFGAFSGTALYLGIIHNLPPSLSLTSAAGVVFVAVCAVAGAWSSSFRCSLLLMFPSMLGSRGHAYLMVFTLSVLYKGPISNMHQNIEEAALSLSCNLDLQVNNSKLLWRDAVRPFIAITQELMDSKAEFESEILNISRRFQSIRDEMVFQYGHSHFKNQSSADSGNSTQQQFTAKSRMQCNDVVEDGVQRCADWFALRWKECMEVVPVPVISHMVCVSMKFHFLCDIIRVMTPWCTQQIPVEGNFGKLFDQLDGSVEQLSRQFSAELVLQVRNEQQQQAVLAGAGMDQQFTQAVKESFRNLTTPVEQLLNVLQLLMSCTFISIFMQGFSYHRCYRRDIQFDNFYITAYFRQIDARRRNAGKCFLLPLKRSERKKFVDPSSLRIHPEELRQVVSGGVQVLSVALLCVVLLTVDFSLFHVLDIVSRHTFSQFNLTSKCTSEAAALNMASIGGHQVSVRVGGASMMARLLRRTVSAFNSSSGLHIYTDNQGCASPPSSLSAGVYVSCVSCVLLGALLSCLQVYSNRLQRVIAAFYNPQREKKRIVFLYNLQLQRQIDSSREQRHSVNQRRTVFPCLSSC
;
A
#
# COMPACT_ATOMS: atom_id res chain seq x y z
N MET A 1 -37.30 -121.55 18.79
CA MET A 1 -37.38 -121.51 17.32
C MET A 1 -38.13 -120.26 16.90
N GLY A 2 -37.46 -119.30 16.28
CA GLY A 2 -38.06 -118.06 15.79
C GLY A 2 -37.04 -117.35 14.91
N GLN A 3 -37.24 -117.44 13.60
CA GLN A 3 -36.31 -117.02 12.55
C GLN A 3 -36.18 -115.50 12.45
N ILE A 4 -34.96 -115.07 12.13
CA ILE A 4 -34.56 -113.70 11.78
C ILE A 4 -35.02 -113.40 10.34
N GLY A 5 -35.83 -112.35 10.17
CA GLY A 5 -36.16 -111.74 8.88
C GLY A 5 -35.34 -110.47 8.62
N PRO A 6 -35.04 -110.10 7.35
CA PRO A 6 -33.97 -109.17 7.02
C PRO A 6 -34.36 -107.69 7.06
N ARG A 7 -33.37 -106.87 7.44
CA ARG A 7 -33.35 -105.39 7.44
C ARG A 7 -33.51 -104.85 6.01
N ARG A 8 -34.54 -104.04 5.74
CA ARG A 8 -34.66 -103.26 4.50
C ARG A 8 -33.57 -102.18 4.45
N ARG A 9 -32.88 -102.10 3.31
CA ARG A 9 -32.07 -100.94 2.88
C ARG A 9 -32.98 -99.73 2.71
N SER A 10 -32.65 -98.64 3.39
CA SER A 10 -33.09 -97.29 3.01
C SER A 10 -32.17 -96.76 1.90
N GLU A 11 -32.75 -96.42 0.76
CA GLU A 11 -32.07 -95.75 -0.36
C GLU A 11 -31.53 -94.38 0.08
N PRO A 12 -30.41 -93.90 -0.51
CA PRO A 12 -29.92 -92.55 -0.29
C PRO A 12 -30.81 -91.54 -1.01
N GLN A 13 -31.45 -90.64 -0.26
CA GLN A 13 -31.99 -89.39 -0.80
C GLN A 13 -30.84 -88.61 -1.45
N THR A 14 -30.92 -88.45 -2.76
CA THR A 14 -30.05 -87.55 -3.53
C THR A 14 -30.44 -86.11 -3.18
N GLU A 15 -29.63 -85.45 -2.35
CA GLU A 15 -29.74 -84.02 -2.12
C GLU A 15 -29.40 -83.25 -3.43
N PRO A 16 -30.21 -82.24 -3.81
CA PRO A 16 -29.97 -81.47 -5.01
C PRO A 16 -28.68 -80.63 -4.86
N SER A 17 -27.91 -80.54 -5.95
CA SER A 17 -26.62 -79.86 -5.96
C SER A 17 -26.77 -78.35 -5.64
N ASP A 18 -25.73 -77.71 -5.09
CA ASP A 18 -25.70 -76.25 -4.81
C ASP A 18 -26.12 -75.40 -6.05
N SER A 19 -25.96 -75.95 -7.26
CA SER A 19 -26.37 -75.32 -8.52
C SER A 19 -27.89 -75.29 -8.75
N GLU A 20 -28.65 -76.24 -8.20
CA GLU A 20 -30.12 -76.33 -8.30
C GLU A 20 -30.81 -75.43 -7.29
N TRP A 21 -30.27 -75.30 -6.07
CA TRP A 21 -30.73 -74.30 -5.09
C TRP A 21 -30.46 -72.86 -5.55
N LEU A 22 -29.32 -72.62 -6.21
CA LEU A 22 -29.06 -71.35 -6.89
C LEU A 22 -30.03 -71.08 -8.04
N ARG A 23 -30.56 -72.12 -8.69
CA ARG A 23 -31.56 -72.01 -9.76
C ARG A 23 -32.96 -71.75 -9.18
N GLY A 24 -33.36 -72.48 -8.14
CA GLY A 24 -34.65 -72.32 -7.45
C GLY A 24 -34.77 -70.99 -6.72
N SER A 25 -33.72 -70.52 -6.02
CA SER A 25 -33.72 -69.19 -5.40
C SER A 25 -33.69 -68.06 -6.43
N LYS A 26 -33.03 -68.24 -7.59
CA LYS A 26 -33.11 -67.28 -8.71
C LYS A 26 -34.53 -67.20 -9.27
N GLN A 27 -35.25 -68.32 -9.36
CA GLN A 27 -36.62 -68.37 -9.88
C GLN A 27 -37.63 -67.71 -8.90
N LEU A 28 -37.48 -67.96 -7.59
CA LEU A 28 -38.31 -67.36 -6.53
C LEU A 28 -38.04 -65.85 -6.36
N ASP A 29 -36.77 -65.43 -6.35
CA ASP A 29 -36.40 -64.01 -6.27
C ASP A 29 -36.85 -63.25 -7.55
N ALA A 30 -36.76 -63.86 -8.74
CA ALA A 30 -37.22 -63.26 -10.00
C ALA A 30 -38.74 -63.06 -10.02
N ASN A 31 -39.51 -64.06 -9.58
CA ASN A 31 -40.97 -63.97 -9.54
C ASN A 31 -41.48 -62.97 -8.47
N ALA A 32 -40.77 -62.82 -7.34
CA ALA A 32 -41.09 -61.82 -6.31
C ALA A 32 -40.71 -60.38 -6.73
N LEU A 33 -39.57 -60.18 -7.41
CA LEU A 33 -39.17 -58.89 -7.99
C LEU A 33 -40.08 -58.44 -9.13
N GLN A 34 -40.62 -59.39 -9.91
CA GLN A 34 -41.54 -59.11 -11.02
C GLN A 34 -42.94 -58.72 -10.53
N ARG A 35 -43.40 -59.23 -9.37
CA ARG A 35 -44.67 -58.82 -8.72
C ARG A 35 -44.60 -57.48 -7.98
N PHE A 36 -43.42 -57.06 -7.50
CA PHE A 36 -43.21 -55.71 -6.92
C PHE A 36 -43.02 -54.60 -7.99
N GLY A 37 -42.89 -54.99 -9.27
CA GLY A 37 -42.56 -54.12 -10.39
C GLY A 37 -43.73 -53.42 -11.10
N THR A 38 -44.98 -53.82 -10.85
CA THR A 38 -46.11 -53.47 -11.75
C THR A 38 -47.24 -52.65 -11.11
N SER A 39 -47.18 -52.32 -9.82
CA SER A 39 -48.18 -51.45 -9.20
C SER A 39 -47.97 -49.99 -9.63
N LEU A 40 -49.00 -49.35 -10.17
CA LEU A 40 -48.99 -47.92 -10.56
C LEU A 40 -48.44 -47.03 -9.43
N ARG A 41 -48.76 -47.36 -8.17
CA ARG A 41 -48.26 -46.64 -6.98
C ARG A 41 -46.73 -46.70 -6.85
N SER A 42 -46.09 -47.84 -7.12
CA SER A 42 -44.63 -47.98 -7.02
C SER A 42 -43.90 -47.30 -8.17
N LEU A 43 -44.53 -47.22 -9.35
CA LEU A 43 -44.02 -46.45 -10.49
C LEU A 43 -44.03 -44.95 -10.19
N VAL A 44 -45.15 -44.42 -9.69
CA VAL A 44 -45.30 -43.00 -9.31
C VAL A 44 -44.29 -42.62 -8.22
N LEU A 45 -44.11 -43.47 -7.21
CA LEU A 45 -43.15 -43.18 -6.12
C LEU A 45 -41.69 -43.12 -6.62
N ARG A 46 -41.32 -43.98 -7.58
CA ARG A 46 -39.98 -43.99 -8.21
C ARG A 46 -39.76 -42.78 -9.11
N ALA A 47 -40.79 -42.39 -9.86
CA ALA A 47 -40.78 -41.19 -10.69
C ALA A 47 -40.63 -39.93 -9.82
N ALA A 48 -41.38 -39.84 -8.72
CA ALA A 48 -41.31 -38.74 -7.76
C ALA A 48 -39.92 -38.64 -7.10
N PHE A 49 -39.31 -39.77 -6.73
CA PHE A 49 -37.93 -39.79 -6.23
C PHE A 49 -36.92 -39.28 -7.27
N GLY A 50 -37.07 -39.69 -8.53
CA GLY A 50 -36.25 -39.20 -9.65
C GLY A 50 -36.42 -37.70 -9.90
N ALA A 51 -37.65 -37.20 -9.85
CA ALA A 51 -37.96 -35.77 -9.99
C ALA A 51 -37.36 -34.96 -8.84
N PHE A 52 -37.57 -35.37 -7.58
CA PHE A 52 -37.05 -34.68 -6.40
C PHE A 52 -35.52 -34.58 -6.41
N SER A 53 -34.84 -35.71 -6.67
CA SER A 53 -33.38 -35.75 -6.76
C SER A 53 -32.86 -34.96 -7.96
N GLY A 54 -33.54 -35.00 -9.11
CA GLY A 54 -33.24 -34.18 -10.28
C GLY A 54 -33.33 -32.68 -9.99
N THR A 55 -34.39 -32.25 -9.29
CA THR A 55 -34.56 -30.85 -8.86
C THR A 55 -33.44 -30.43 -7.92
N ALA A 56 -33.10 -31.26 -6.92
CA ALA A 56 -32.01 -30.96 -6.00
C ALA A 56 -30.65 -30.83 -6.70
N LEU A 57 -30.35 -31.72 -7.65
CA LEU A 57 -29.12 -31.65 -8.45
C LEU A 57 -29.07 -30.40 -9.33
N TYR A 58 -30.18 -30.08 -9.99
CA TYR A 58 -30.27 -28.90 -10.84
C TYR A 58 -30.12 -27.59 -10.04
N LEU A 59 -30.79 -27.49 -8.88
CA LEU A 59 -30.63 -26.36 -7.97
C LEU A 59 -29.18 -26.26 -7.46
N GLY A 60 -28.56 -27.39 -7.11
CA GLY A 60 -27.16 -27.42 -6.69
C GLY A 60 -26.18 -26.97 -7.78
N ILE A 61 -26.47 -27.24 -9.05
CA ILE A 61 -25.67 -26.76 -10.18
C ILE A 61 -25.91 -25.26 -10.40
N ILE A 62 -27.17 -24.82 -10.50
CA ILE A 62 -27.49 -23.42 -10.80
C ILE A 62 -27.10 -22.45 -9.70
N HIS A 63 -27.25 -22.84 -8.43
CA HIS A 63 -26.83 -21.98 -7.33
C HIS A 63 -25.33 -21.67 -7.37
N ASN A 64 -24.55 -22.53 -8.03
CA ASN A 64 -23.11 -22.39 -8.18
C ASN A 64 -22.67 -21.83 -9.54
N LEU A 65 -23.56 -21.52 -10.49
CA LEU A 65 -23.22 -20.87 -11.77
C LEU A 65 -23.75 -19.41 -11.84
N PRO A 66 -23.05 -18.51 -12.56
CA PRO A 66 -23.54 -17.15 -12.76
C PRO A 66 -24.87 -17.15 -13.56
N PRO A 67 -25.84 -16.31 -13.18
CA PRO A 67 -27.20 -16.37 -13.71
C PRO A 67 -27.28 -15.75 -15.11
N SER A 68 -27.35 -16.58 -16.16
CA SER A 68 -27.96 -16.17 -17.44
C SER A 68 -29.40 -16.70 -17.48
N LEU A 69 -30.36 -15.78 -17.41
CA LEU A 69 -31.68 -16.03 -16.80
C LEU A 69 -32.76 -16.63 -17.72
N SER A 70 -32.52 -16.85 -19.01
CA SER A 70 -33.56 -17.29 -19.97
C SER A 70 -33.40 -18.72 -20.46
N LEU A 71 -32.17 -19.20 -20.67
CA LEU A 71 -31.90 -20.57 -21.14
C LEU A 71 -31.88 -21.60 -19.99
N THR A 72 -31.68 -21.12 -18.76
CA THR A 72 -31.51 -21.96 -17.57
C THR A 72 -32.80 -22.67 -17.18
N SER A 73 -33.94 -21.97 -17.09
CA SER A 73 -35.21 -22.53 -16.60
C SER A 73 -35.77 -23.65 -17.50
N ALA A 74 -35.75 -23.47 -18.82
CA ALA A 74 -36.18 -24.48 -19.78
C ALA A 74 -35.28 -25.74 -19.72
N ALA A 75 -33.96 -25.56 -19.64
CA ALA A 75 -33.02 -26.66 -19.47
C ALA A 75 -33.27 -27.42 -18.14
N GLY A 76 -33.71 -26.73 -17.09
CA GLY A 76 -34.07 -27.33 -15.82
C GLY A 76 -35.28 -28.24 -15.88
N VAL A 77 -36.36 -27.77 -16.52
CA VAL A 77 -37.57 -28.58 -16.69
C VAL A 77 -37.26 -29.86 -17.47
N VAL A 78 -36.48 -29.74 -18.56
CA VAL A 78 -36.02 -30.89 -19.34
C VAL A 78 -35.17 -31.84 -18.49
N PHE A 79 -34.21 -31.32 -17.73
CA PHE A 79 -33.35 -32.14 -16.86
C PHE A 79 -34.15 -32.90 -15.79
N VAL A 80 -35.09 -32.23 -15.11
CA VAL A 80 -35.96 -32.86 -14.10
C VAL A 80 -36.86 -33.92 -14.73
N ALA A 81 -37.43 -33.65 -15.92
CA ALA A 81 -38.23 -34.63 -16.65
C ALA A 81 -37.42 -35.87 -17.02
N VAL A 82 -36.19 -35.71 -17.50
CA VAL A 82 -35.27 -36.82 -17.79
C VAL A 82 -34.96 -37.62 -16.51
N CYS A 83 -34.69 -36.95 -15.39
CA CYS A 83 -34.45 -37.60 -14.11
C CYS A 83 -35.69 -38.36 -13.59
N ALA A 84 -36.90 -37.84 -13.81
CA ALA A 84 -38.14 -38.50 -13.44
C ALA A 84 -38.36 -39.80 -14.25
N VAL A 85 -38.16 -39.75 -15.58
CA VAL A 85 -38.27 -40.92 -16.46
C VAL A 85 -37.20 -41.95 -16.12
N ALA A 86 -35.94 -41.52 -15.97
CA ALA A 86 -34.83 -42.40 -15.60
C ALA A 86 -35.03 -43.03 -14.20
N GLY A 87 -35.56 -42.27 -13.24
CA GLY A 87 -35.92 -42.76 -11.92
C GLY A 87 -37.03 -43.81 -11.95
N ALA A 88 -38.02 -43.65 -12.81
CA ALA A 88 -39.13 -44.59 -12.95
C ALA A 88 -38.68 -45.94 -13.56
N TRP A 89 -37.83 -45.92 -14.60
CA TRP A 89 -37.51 -47.11 -15.40
C TRP A 89 -36.18 -47.77 -15.04
N SER A 90 -35.16 -47.02 -14.61
CA SER A 90 -33.81 -47.54 -14.38
C SER A 90 -33.54 -47.80 -12.89
N SER A 91 -33.27 -49.06 -12.52
CA SER A 91 -32.76 -49.41 -11.19
C SER A 91 -31.32 -48.96 -10.98
N SER A 92 -30.52 -48.89 -12.06
CA SER A 92 -29.14 -48.44 -12.00
C SER A 92 -29.05 -46.95 -11.68
N PHE A 93 -29.90 -46.13 -12.33
CA PHE A 93 -29.96 -44.70 -12.07
C PHE A 93 -30.37 -44.38 -10.62
N ARG A 94 -31.42 -45.06 -10.12
CA ARG A 94 -31.85 -44.93 -8.71
C ARG A 94 -30.74 -45.28 -7.72
N CYS A 95 -29.97 -46.34 -7.99
CA CYS A 95 -28.83 -46.72 -7.17
C CYS A 95 -27.75 -45.62 -7.18
N SER A 96 -27.37 -45.12 -8.37
CA SER A 96 -26.36 -44.07 -8.49
C SER A 96 -26.78 -42.77 -7.81
N LEU A 97 -28.05 -42.38 -7.90
CA LEU A 97 -28.61 -41.23 -7.18
C LEU A 97 -28.54 -41.41 -5.66
N LEU A 98 -28.95 -42.57 -5.13
CA LEU A 98 -28.85 -42.83 -3.69
C LEU A 98 -27.41 -42.90 -3.20
N LEU A 99 -26.46 -43.31 -4.04
CA LEU A 99 -25.03 -43.32 -3.73
C LEU A 99 -24.43 -41.91 -3.65
N MET A 100 -25.11 -40.86 -4.13
CA MET A 100 -24.62 -39.49 -3.98
C MET A 100 -24.66 -39.02 -2.54
N PHE A 101 -25.71 -39.35 -1.77
CA PHE A 101 -25.82 -38.95 -0.37
C PHE A 101 -24.60 -39.38 0.47
N PRO A 102 -24.18 -40.67 0.49
CA PRO A 102 -22.96 -41.04 1.19
C PRO A 102 -21.68 -40.55 0.50
N SER A 103 -21.71 -40.22 -0.80
CA SER A 103 -20.56 -39.58 -1.47
C SER A 103 -20.37 -38.12 -1.04
N MET A 104 -21.46 -37.40 -0.75
CA MET A 104 -21.45 -36.05 -0.15
C MET A 104 -20.94 -36.07 1.29
N LEU A 105 -21.11 -37.17 2.02
CA LEU A 105 -20.57 -37.32 3.37
C LEU A 105 -19.12 -37.87 3.39
N GLY A 106 -18.58 -38.22 2.23
CA GLY A 106 -17.24 -38.76 2.05
C GLY A 106 -16.21 -37.71 1.61
N SER A 107 -15.11 -38.17 1.02
CA SER A 107 -13.97 -37.31 0.63
C SER A 107 -14.31 -36.24 -0.42
N ARG A 108 -15.32 -36.46 -1.27
CA ARG A 108 -15.77 -35.47 -2.26
C ARG A 108 -16.53 -34.32 -1.61
N GLY A 109 -17.33 -34.61 -0.59
CA GLY A 109 -17.99 -33.58 0.22
C GLY A 109 -17.01 -32.72 0.99
N HIS A 110 -15.94 -33.32 1.53
CA HIS A 110 -14.83 -32.58 2.13
C HIS A 110 -14.23 -31.57 1.16
N ALA A 111 -13.94 -31.99 -0.07
CA ALA A 111 -13.41 -31.08 -1.09
C ALA A 111 -14.37 -29.93 -1.40
N TYR A 112 -15.68 -30.20 -1.53
CA TYR A 112 -16.70 -29.15 -1.70
C TYR A 112 -16.72 -28.18 -0.51
N LEU A 113 -16.71 -28.71 0.73
CA LEU A 113 -16.73 -27.91 1.94
C LEU A 113 -15.48 -27.04 2.09
N MET A 114 -14.31 -27.52 1.66
CA MET A 114 -13.09 -26.70 1.63
C MET A 114 -13.21 -25.52 0.69
N VAL A 115 -13.63 -25.76 -0.56
CA VAL A 115 -13.77 -24.68 -1.54
C VAL A 115 -14.87 -23.70 -1.08
N PHE A 116 -15.93 -24.19 -0.44
CA PHE A 116 -16.96 -23.34 0.16
C PHE A 116 -16.38 -22.47 1.28
N THR A 117 -15.60 -23.06 2.18
CA THR A 117 -14.95 -22.33 3.27
C THR A 117 -13.98 -21.28 2.74
N LEU A 118 -13.21 -21.60 1.70
CA LEU A 118 -12.35 -20.63 1.01
C LEU A 118 -13.16 -19.47 0.40
N SER A 119 -14.31 -19.76 -0.20
CA SER A 119 -15.22 -18.72 -0.72
C SER A 119 -15.77 -17.81 0.39
N VAL A 120 -16.15 -18.38 1.54
CA VAL A 120 -16.58 -17.62 2.73
C VAL A 120 -15.44 -16.77 3.29
N LEU A 121 -14.22 -17.32 3.40
CA LEU A 121 -13.03 -16.58 3.85
C LEU A 121 -12.70 -15.42 2.90
N TYR A 122 -12.87 -15.63 1.61
CA TYR A 122 -12.60 -14.62 0.60
C TYR A 122 -13.60 -13.47 0.66
N LYS A 123 -14.91 -13.79 0.59
CA LYS A 123 -16.00 -12.79 0.66
C LYS A 123 -16.15 -12.14 2.04
N GLY A 124 -15.64 -12.79 3.08
CA GLY A 124 -15.67 -12.31 4.46
C GLY A 124 -14.39 -11.57 4.82
N PRO A 125 -13.52 -12.15 5.67
CA PRO A 125 -12.37 -11.44 6.23
C PRO A 125 -11.41 -10.88 5.18
N ILE A 126 -11.15 -11.58 4.07
CA ILE A 126 -10.19 -11.07 3.07
C ILE A 126 -10.72 -9.81 2.37
N SER A 127 -11.99 -9.82 1.94
CA SER A 127 -12.63 -8.64 1.36
C SER A 127 -12.72 -7.49 2.36
N ASN A 128 -13.06 -7.78 3.63
CA ASN A 128 -13.15 -6.77 4.68
C ASN A 128 -11.79 -6.14 5.00
N MET A 129 -10.73 -6.95 5.09
CA MET A 129 -9.35 -6.46 5.24
C MET A 129 -8.95 -5.57 4.05
N HIS A 130 -9.27 -5.98 2.82
CA HIS A 130 -8.94 -5.17 1.64
C HIS A 130 -9.62 -3.81 1.68
N GLN A 131 -10.92 -3.78 2.00
CA GLN A 131 -11.68 -2.53 2.14
C GLN A 131 -11.10 -1.64 3.25
N ASN A 132 -10.82 -2.20 4.42
CA ASN A 132 -10.22 -1.46 5.52
C ASN A 132 -8.82 -0.91 5.19
N ILE A 133 -7.99 -1.67 4.45
CA ILE A 133 -6.67 -1.21 4.00
C ILE A 133 -6.80 -0.09 2.96
N GLU A 134 -7.75 -0.21 2.02
CA GLU A 134 -8.04 0.83 1.03
C GLU A 134 -8.49 2.12 1.72
N GLU A 135 -9.47 2.03 2.63
CA GLU A 135 -9.98 3.18 3.38
C GLU A 135 -8.89 3.82 4.25
N ALA A 136 -8.02 3.02 4.87
CA ALA A 136 -6.87 3.52 5.64
C ALA A 136 -5.85 4.25 4.74
N ALA A 137 -5.54 3.69 3.57
CA ALA A 137 -4.62 4.31 2.62
C ALA A 137 -5.18 5.62 2.04
N LEU A 138 -6.49 5.66 1.75
CA LEU A 138 -7.18 6.87 1.31
C LEU A 138 -7.23 7.94 2.40
N SER A 139 -7.49 7.53 3.65
CA SER A 139 -7.46 8.43 4.81
C SER A 139 -6.07 9.04 5.00
N LEU A 140 -5.02 8.23 4.94
CA LEU A 140 -3.63 8.70 5.03
C LEU A 140 -3.28 9.65 3.89
N SER A 141 -3.65 9.31 2.66
CA SER A 141 -3.38 10.15 1.48
C SER A 141 -4.10 11.49 1.54
N CYS A 142 -5.35 11.51 2.00
CA CYS A 142 -6.11 12.73 2.24
C CYS A 142 -5.46 13.61 3.32
N ASN A 143 -4.97 13.01 4.41
CA ASN A 143 -4.22 13.74 5.44
C ASN A 143 -2.90 14.32 4.88
N LEU A 144 -2.19 13.59 4.02
CA LEU A 144 -0.98 14.09 3.36
C LEU A 144 -1.30 15.25 2.41
N ASP A 145 -2.36 15.14 1.60
CA ASP A 145 -2.84 16.23 0.74
C ASP A 145 -3.19 17.47 1.57
N LEU A 146 -3.87 17.29 2.72
CA LEU A 146 -4.19 18.37 3.65
C LEU A 146 -2.94 19.01 4.26
N GLN A 147 -1.94 18.22 4.69
CA GLN A 147 -0.68 18.72 5.23
C GLN A 147 0.13 19.50 4.18
N VAL A 148 0.18 19.02 2.94
CA VAL A 148 0.82 19.72 1.82
C VAL A 148 0.09 21.03 1.53
N ASN A 149 -1.24 21.03 1.55
CA ASN A 149 -2.01 22.27 1.34
C ASN A 149 -1.79 23.28 2.47
N ASN A 150 -1.84 22.83 3.73
CA ASN A 150 -1.60 23.68 4.90
C ASN A 150 -0.18 24.26 4.91
N SER A 151 0.83 23.45 4.60
CA SER A 151 2.22 23.93 4.49
C SER A 151 2.40 24.93 3.35
N LYS A 152 1.74 24.74 2.20
CA LYS A 152 1.72 25.73 1.11
C LYS A 152 1.07 27.05 1.53
N LEU A 153 -0.05 27.01 2.25
CA LEU A 153 -0.71 28.21 2.78
C LEU A 153 0.21 28.96 3.75
N LEU A 154 0.80 28.25 4.71
CA LEU A 154 1.74 28.82 5.67
C LEU A 154 2.98 29.42 4.99
N TRP A 155 3.55 28.72 4.01
CA TRP A 155 4.69 29.23 3.26
C TRP A 155 4.34 30.47 2.46
N ARG A 156 3.18 30.48 1.77
CA ARG A 156 2.70 31.66 1.04
C ARG A 156 2.58 32.85 1.98
N ASP A 157 2.02 32.65 3.16
CA ASP A 157 1.84 33.74 4.13
C ASP A 157 3.14 34.19 4.80
N ALA A 158 4.08 33.28 5.04
CA ALA A 158 5.40 33.61 5.55
C ALA A 158 6.24 34.41 4.54
N VAL A 159 6.09 34.14 3.24
CA VAL A 159 6.85 34.83 2.17
C VAL A 159 6.17 36.13 1.70
N ARG A 160 4.85 36.29 1.90
CA ARG A 160 4.10 37.53 1.57
C ARG A 160 4.79 38.85 1.97
N PRO A 161 5.26 39.05 3.22
CA PRO A 161 5.92 40.30 3.59
C PRO A 161 7.20 40.55 2.78
N PHE A 162 7.97 39.52 2.45
CA PHE A 162 9.17 39.64 1.62
C PHE A 162 8.82 40.11 0.20
N ILE A 163 7.80 39.50 -0.41
CA ILE A 163 7.31 39.93 -1.73
C ILE A 163 6.86 41.40 -1.70
N ALA A 164 6.12 41.80 -0.65
CA ALA A 164 5.65 43.17 -0.50
C ALA A 164 6.81 44.18 -0.36
N ILE A 165 7.86 43.84 0.39
CA ILE A 165 9.07 44.67 0.52
C ILE A 165 9.78 44.80 -0.82
N THR A 166 9.96 43.67 -1.50
CA THR A 166 10.60 43.64 -2.82
C THR A 166 9.84 44.51 -3.81
N GLN A 167 8.50 44.48 -3.79
CA GLN A 167 7.66 45.31 -4.64
C GLN A 167 7.73 46.80 -4.29
N GLU A 168 7.67 47.16 -3.01
CA GLU A 168 7.86 48.56 -2.55
C GLU A 168 9.23 49.13 -2.92
N LEU A 169 10.28 48.31 -2.86
CA LEU A 169 11.63 48.68 -3.30
C LEU A 169 11.69 48.89 -4.83
N MET A 170 10.97 48.08 -5.61
CA MET A 170 10.84 48.27 -7.06
C MET A 170 10.13 49.57 -7.41
N ASP A 171 9.00 49.86 -6.76
CA ASP A 171 8.23 51.08 -7.02
C ASP A 171 9.03 52.34 -6.65
N SER A 172 9.88 52.23 -5.62
CA SER A 172 10.76 53.30 -5.15
C SER A 172 12.08 53.43 -5.93
N LYS A 173 12.37 52.52 -6.86
CA LYS A 173 13.67 52.42 -7.54
C LYS A 173 14.05 53.70 -8.26
N ALA A 174 13.15 54.22 -9.11
CA ALA A 174 13.43 55.39 -9.94
C ALA A 174 13.68 56.65 -9.10
N GLU A 175 12.92 56.82 -8.01
CA GLU A 175 13.10 57.92 -7.07
C GLU A 175 14.49 57.85 -6.41
N PHE A 176 14.89 56.67 -5.94
CA PHE A 176 16.18 56.46 -5.28
C PHE A 176 17.38 56.61 -6.23
N GLU A 177 17.29 56.07 -7.45
CA GLU A 177 18.31 56.28 -8.49
C GLU A 177 18.50 57.77 -8.81
N SER A 178 17.40 58.52 -8.89
CA SER A 178 17.46 59.97 -9.13
C SER A 178 18.18 60.73 -8.00
N GLU A 179 17.97 60.30 -6.74
CA GLU A 179 18.59 60.90 -5.57
C GLU A 179 20.09 60.56 -5.47
N ILE A 180 20.50 59.33 -5.80
CA ILE A 180 21.92 58.95 -5.91
C ILE A 180 22.62 59.77 -7.00
N LEU A 181 22.01 59.90 -8.18
CA LEU A 181 22.57 60.68 -9.28
C LEU A 181 22.71 62.17 -8.90
N ASN A 182 21.81 62.68 -8.06
CA ASN A 182 21.93 64.04 -7.52
C ASN A 182 23.11 64.17 -6.53
N ILE A 183 23.31 63.20 -5.64
CA ILE A 183 24.45 63.17 -4.71
C ILE A 183 25.76 63.09 -5.48
N SER A 184 25.85 62.19 -6.47
CA SER A 184 27.02 62.04 -7.32
C SER A 184 27.36 63.34 -8.06
N ARG A 185 26.36 64.00 -8.66
CA ARG A 185 26.54 65.31 -9.31
C ARG A 185 27.04 66.39 -8.34
N ARG A 186 26.49 66.46 -7.12
CA ARG A 186 26.94 67.42 -6.11
C ARG A 186 28.37 67.14 -5.67
N PHE A 187 28.73 65.87 -5.48
CA PHE A 187 30.10 65.49 -5.13
C PHE A 187 31.08 65.78 -6.27
N GLN A 188 30.69 65.54 -7.53
CA GLN A 188 31.46 65.95 -8.71
C GLN A 188 31.67 67.47 -8.74
N SER A 189 30.62 68.26 -8.50
CA SER A 189 30.76 69.71 -8.40
C SER A 189 31.71 70.16 -7.28
N ILE A 190 31.68 69.50 -6.12
CA ILE A 190 32.62 69.78 -5.02
C ILE A 190 34.04 69.37 -5.40
N ARG A 191 34.22 68.23 -6.06
CA ARG A 191 35.51 67.78 -6.59
C ARG A 191 36.04 68.80 -7.59
N ASP A 192 35.24 69.20 -8.54
CA ASP A 192 35.63 70.14 -9.59
C ASP A 192 35.98 71.50 -8.97
N GLU A 193 35.20 72.00 -8.01
CA GLU A 193 35.53 73.25 -7.29
C GLU A 193 36.82 73.11 -6.47
N MET A 194 37.00 72.02 -5.71
CA MET A 194 38.24 71.82 -4.95
C MET A 194 39.46 71.64 -5.85
N VAL A 195 39.29 71.04 -7.02
CA VAL A 195 40.35 70.85 -8.03
C VAL A 195 40.60 72.13 -8.83
N PHE A 196 39.60 72.98 -9.03
CA PHE A 196 39.68 74.20 -9.83
C PHE A 196 40.10 75.41 -9.00
N GLN A 197 39.40 75.70 -7.90
CA GLN A 197 39.59 76.87 -7.04
C GLN A 197 40.90 76.82 -6.25
N TYR A 198 41.34 75.61 -5.87
CA TYR A 198 42.63 75.37 -5.22
C TYR A 198 43.65 74.71 -6.16
N GLY A 199 43.43 74.71 -7.49
CA GLY A 199 44.27 73.95 -8.42
C GLY A 199 44.55 74.59 -9.78
N HIS A 200 44.61 75.92 -9.88
CA HIS A 200 45.16 76.60 -11.07
C HIS A 200 46.58 77.11 -10.75
N SER A 201 47.66 76.74 -11.46
CA SER A 201 47.84 76.63 -12.92
C SER A 201 48.32 75.24 -13.43
N HIS A 202 47.73 74.82 -14.56
CA HIS A 202 48.04 73.69 -15.44
C HIS A 202 48.32 72.30 -14.84
N PHE A 203 47.27 71.46 -14.77
CA PHE A 203 47.39 70.03 -15.14
C PHE A 203 47.77 69.93 -16.63
N LYS A 204 48.99 70.28 -17.01
CA LYS A 204 49.49 69.93 -18.34
C LYS A 204 49.90 68.48 -18.29
N ASN A 205 49.23 67.68 -19.12
CA ASN A 205 49.53 66.28 -19.40
C ASN A 205 51.04 66.04 -19.54
N GLN A 206 51.68 65.61 -18.46
CA GLN A 206 52.69 64.58 -18.59
C GLN A 206 51.99 63.27 -18.28
N SER A 207 51.69 62.58 -19.37
CA SER A 207 51.61 61.13 -19.45
C SER A 207 52.78 60.51 -18.70
N SER A 208 52.58 60.33 -17.40
CA SER A 208 53.38 59.51 -16.52
C SER A 208 52.40 58.73 -15.67
N ALA A 209 51.92 57.63 -16.24
CA ALA A 209 51.51 56.47 -15.49
C ALA A 209 52.72 55.97 -14.69
N ASP A 210 53.08 56.68 -13.62
CA ASP A 210 53.92 56.22 -12.50
C ASP A 210 54.17 57.39 -11.55
N SER A 211 53.31 57.54 -10.55
CA SER A 211 53.80 57.72 -9.18
C SER A 211 52.70 57.24 -8.26
N GLY A 212 52.99 56.24 -7.42
CA GLY A 212 52.13 55.78 -6.33
C GLY A 212 52.00 56.82 -5.21
N ASN A 213 51.78 58.08 -5.57
CA ASN A 213 51.67 59.19 -4.66
C ASN A 213 50.21 59.35 -4.25
N SER A 214 49.94 59.25 -2.95
CA SER A 214 48.59 59.33 -2.39
C SER A 214 47.91 60.66 -2.77
N THR A 215 46.59 60.66 -2.91
CA THR A 215 45.81 61.90 -3.14
C THR A 215 46.17 62.99 -2.13
N GLN A 216 46.48 62.60 -0.88
CA GLN A 216 47.03 63.47 0.15
C GLN A 216 48.33 64.17 -0.28
N GLN A 217 49.30 63.43 -0.81
CA GLN A 217 50.56 63.98 -1.28
C GLN A 217 50.35 64.91 -2.47
N GLN A 218 49.42 64.58 -3.37
CA GLN A 218 49.10 65.42 -4.53
C GLN A 218 48.53 66.78 -4.10
N PHE A 219 47.55 66.79 -3.19
CA PHE A 219 47.00 68.04 -2.64
C PHE A 219 48.04 68.82 -1.82
N THR A 220 48.83 68.13 -0.99
CA THR A 220 49.87 68.79 -0.16
C THR A 220 50.97 69.44 -1.00
N ALA A 221 51.46 68.73 -2.03
CA ALA A 221 52.48 69.26 -2.93
C ALA A 221 51.97 70.46 -3.73
N LYS A 222 50.74 70.41 -4.21
CA LYS A 222 50.13 71.50 -4.99
C LYS A 222 49.86 72.74 -4.16
N SER A 223 49.32 72.61 -2.94
CA SER A 223 49.12 73.73 -2.03
C SER A 223 50.45 74.40 -1.65
N ARG A 224 51.54 73.63 -1.49
CA ARG A 224 52.88 74.18 -1.23
C ARG A 224 53.43 74.97 -2.42
N MET A 225 53.21 74.51 -3.67
CA MET A 225 53.69 75.20 -4.86
C MET A 225 53.00 76.56 -5.08
N GLN A 226 51.72 76.68 -4.74
CA GLN A 226 50.96 77.93 -4.85
C GLN A 226 51.45 79.04 -3.92
N CYS A 227 52.18 78.69 -2.87
CA CYS A 227 52.72 79.67 -1.93
C CYS A 227 53.61 80.71 -2.61
N ASN A 228 54.44 80.27 -3.57
CA ASN A 228 55.32 81.18 -4.31
C ASN A 228 54.51 82.20 -5.11
N ASP A 229 53.46 81.74 -5.80
CA ASP A 229 52.62 82.59 -6.64
C ASP A 229 51.84 83.61 -5.79
N VAL A 230 51.32 83.21 -4.63
CA VAL A 230 50.61 84.11 -3.71
C VAL A 230 51.55 85.16 -3.12
N VAL A 231 52.78 84.77 -2.75
CA VAL A 231 53.76 85.73 -2.22
C VAL A 231 54.24 86.68 -3.31
N GLU A 232 54.50 86.19 -4.52
CA GLU A 232 54.94 87.03 -5.65
C GLU A 232 53.81 87.99 -6.08
N ASP A 233 52.55 87.55 -6.11
CA ASP A 233 51.39 88.45 -6.33
C ASP A 233 51.30 89.51 -5.22
N GLY A 234 51.58 89.15 -3.97
CA GLY A 234 51.68 90.10 -2.86
C GLY A 234 52.79 91.15 -3.04
N VAL A 235 53.98 90.72 -3.49
CA VAL A 235 55.11 91.62 -3.82
C VAL A 235 54.74 92.56 -4.95
N GLN A 236 54.10 92.03 -6.00
CA GLN A 236 53.69 92.82 -7.16
C GLN A 236 52.64 93.86 -6.78
N ARG A 237 51.59 93.47 -6.05
CA ARG A 237 50.56 94.41 -5.57
C ARG A 237 51.14 95.49 -4.66
N CYS A 238 52.14 95.16 -3.86
CA CYS A 238 52.87 96.14 -3.05
C CYS A 238 53.65 97.14 -3.93
N ALA A 239 54.37 96.64 -4.94
CA ALA A 239 55.13 97.49 -5.87
C ALA A 239 54.19 98.41 -6.66
N ASP A 240 53.05 97.88 -7.13
CA ASP A 240 52.01 98.62 -7.82
C ASP A 240 51.42 99.72 -6.93
N TRP A 241 51.24 99.44 -5.62
CA TRP A 241 50.76 100.43 -4.65
C TRP A 241 51.72 101.62 -4.53
N PHE A 242 53.04 101.36 -4.41
CA PHE A 242 54.05 102.44 -4.36
C PHE A 242 54.09 103.25 -5.66
N ALA A 243 54.02 102.57 -6.82
CA ALA A 243 53.99 103.23 -8.12
C ALA A 243 52.77 104.14 -8.28
N LEU A 244 51.60 103.68 -7.83
CA LEU A 244 50.36 104.45 -7.85
C LEU A 244 50.44 105.68 -6.93
N ARG A 245 50.90 105.50 -5.68
CA ARG A 245 51.04 106.60 -4.71
C ARG A 245 52.09 107.62 -5.13
N TRP A 246 53.17 107.20 -5.77
CA TRP A 246 54.15 108.11 -6.36
C TRP A 246 53.50 109.04 -7.40
N LYS A 247 52.68 108.47 -8.30
CA LYS A 247 51.98 109.24 -9.34
C LYS A 247 51.00 110.24 -8.73
N GLU A 248 50.17 109.81 -7.78
CA GLU A 248 49.22 110.68 -7.09
C GLU A 248 49.92 111.81 -6.30
N CYS A 249 51.06 111.53 -5.66
CA CYS A 249 51.83 112.53 -4.92
C CYS A 249 52.37 113.65 -5.83
N MET A 250 52.89 113.28 -7.02
CA MET A 250 53.41 114.22 -8.01
C MET A 250 52.32 115.11 -8.63
N GLU A 251 51.07 114.63 -8.68
CA GLU A 251 49.93 115.40 -9.17
C GLU A 251 49.44 116.45 -8.15
N VAL A 252 49.55 116.17 -6.84
CA VAL A 252 49.06 117.06 -5.76
C VAL A 252 50.05 118.15 -5.38
N VAL A 253 51.37 117.92 -5.52
CA VAL A 253 52.42 118.90 -5.16
C VAL A 253 53.12 119.41 -6.43
N PRO A 254 52.63 120.48 -7.08
CA PRO A 254 53.15 120.95 -8.36
C PRO A 254 54.45 121.78 -8.29
N VAL A 255 55.00 122.02 -7.08
CA VAL A 255 56.19 122.87 -6.89
C VAL A 255 57.47 122.04 -7.05
N PRO A 256 58.34 122.29 -8.06
CA PRO A 256 59.39 121.36 -8.48
C PRO A 256 60.48 121.06 -7.45
N VAL A 257 60.70 121.93 -6.45
CA VAL A 257 61.70 121.72 -5.40
C VAL A 257 61.13 120.97 -4.19
N ILE A 258 59.85 121.19 -3.85
CA ILE A 258 59.18 120.57 -2.69
C ILE A 258 58.64 119.18 -3.06
N SER A 259 58.17 118.98 -4.29
CA SER A 259 57.63 117.70 -4.77
C SER A 259 58.68 116.59 -4.73
N HIS A 260 59.93 116.89 -5.09
CA HIS A 260 61.03 115.93 -5.04
C HIS A 260 61.41 115.50 -3.62
N MET A 261 61.23 116.33 -2.60
CA MET A 261 61.55 115.95 -1.22
C MET A 261 60.46 115.10 -0.56
N VAL A 262 59.18 115.43 -0.79
CA VAL A 262 58.05 114.73 -0.15
C VAL A 262 57.72 113.42 -0.86
N CYS A 263 57.75 113.39 -2.19
CA CYS A 263 57.31 112.21 -2.93
C CYS A 263 58.37 111.11 -3.03
N VAL A 264 59.68 111.39 -2.85
CA VAL A 264 60.79 110.41 -2.98
C VAL A 264 60.62 109.17 -2.10
N SER A 265 60.01 109.32 -0.92
CA SER A 265 59.69 108.18 -0.05
C SER A 265 58.77 107.14 -0.72
N MET A 266 57.95 107.54 -1.71
CA MET A 266 57.08 106.63 -2.46
C MET A 266 57.79 105.86 -3.59
N LYS A 267 59.07 106.15 -3.85
CA LYS A 267 59.88 105.42 -4.84
C LYS A 267 60.51 104.15 -4.27
N PHE A 268 60.40 103.90 -2.97
CA PHE A 268 61.02 102.78 -2.25
C PHE A 268 60.27 101.44 -2.40
N HIS A 269 59.87 101.08 -3.63
CA HIS A 269 59.24 99.80 -3.93
C HIS A 269 60.14 98.58 -3.61
N PHE A 270 61.46 98.77 -3.47
CA PHE A 270 62.38 97.72 -2.99
C PHE A 270 62.01 97.18 -1.60
N LEU A 271 61.26 97.94 -0.79
CA LEU A 271 60.76 97.48 0.51
C LEU A 271 59.72 96.35 0.36
N CYS A 272 59.08 96.20 -0.81
CA CYS A 272 58.11 95.13 -1.07
C CYS A 272 58.76 93.75 -1.13
N ASP A 273 60.05 93.65 -1.44
CA ASP A 273 60.77 92.37 -1.44
C ASP A 273 60.88 91.74 -0.04
N ILE A 274 60.64 92.51 1.04
CA ILE A 274 60.53 91.98 2.40
C ILE A 274 59.39 90.95 2.49
N ILE A 275 58.34 91.07 1.67
CA ILE A 275 57.23 90.12 1.62
C ILE A 275 57.72 88.72 1.18
N ARG A 276 58.81 88.60 0.40
CA ARG A 276 59.40 87.30 0.00
C ARG A 276 59.91 86.48 1.20
N VAL A 277 60.15 87.11 2.36
CA VAL A 277 60.49 86.40 3.61
C VAL A 277 59.34 85.48 4.06
N MET A 278 58.11 85.74 3.62
CA MET A 278 56.95 84.90 3.90
C MET A 278 56.93 83.59 3.11
N THR A 279 57.69 83.45 2.02
CA THR A 279 57.73 82.23 1.19
C THR A 279 58.16 80.97 1.98
N PRO A 280 59.30 80.94 2.69
CA PRO A 280 59.67 79.79 3.52
C PRO A 280 58.68 79.54 4.66
N TRP A 281 58.06 80.58 5.20
CA TRP A 281 57.03 80.44 6.23
C TRP A 281 55.77 79.76 5.68
N CYS A 282 55.26 80.23 4.54
CA CYS A 282 54.04 79.73 3.92
C CYS A 282 54.22 78.32 3.31
N THR A 283 55.40 77.97 2.78
CA THR A 283 55.69 76.60 2.33
C THR A 283 55.84 75.59 3.48
N GLN A 284 56.19 76.03 4.69
CA GLN A 284 56.34 75.16 5.87
C GLN A 284 55.06 75.07 6.72
N GLN A 285 54.23 76.13 6.74
CA GLN A 285 53.14 76.30 7.71
C GLN A 285 51.73 76.27 7.11
N ILE A 286 51.53 75.96 5.82
CA ILE A 286 50.20 75.67 5.24
C ILE A 286 50.00 74.15 5.20
N PRO A 287 49.50 73.51 6.26
CA PRO A 287 49.22 72.08 6.26
C PRO A 287 47.94 71.79 5.49
N VAL A 288 47.98 70.80 4.59
CA VAL A 288 46.79 70.01 4.25
C VAL A 288 46.64 68.97 5.35
N GLU A 289 45.48 68.93 6.00
CA GLU A 289 45.17 67.97 7.06
C GLU A 289 45.59 66.56 6.66
N GLY A 290 46.36 65.86 7.50
CA GLY A 290 47.06 64.61 7.11
C GLY A 290 46.16 63.47 6.62
N ASN A 291 44.86 63.55 6.89
CA ASN A 291 43.85 62.55 6.51
C ASN A 291 42.93 62.98 5.37
N PHE A 292 43.08 64.18 4.82
CA PHE A 292 42.18 64.73 3.82
C PHE A 292 42.09 63.86 2.55
N GLY A 293 43.23 63.47 1.98
CA GLY A 293 43.29 62.67 0.76
C GLY A 293 42.69 61.28 0.95
N LYS A 294 42.94 60.63 2.09
CA LYS A 294 42.34 59.33 2.41
C LYS A 294 40.82 59.43 2.53
N LEU A 295 40.32 60.49 3.18
CA LEU A 295 38.88 60.74 3.30
C LEU A 295 38.25 61.02 1.93
N PHE A 296 38.92 61.79 1.09
CA PHE A 296 38.48 62.11 -0.26
C PHE A 296 38.36 60.84 -1.12
N ASP A 297 39.39 59.99 -1.13
CA ASP A 297 39.40 58.73 -1.87
C ASP A 297 38.33 57.76 -1.35
N GLN A 298 38.14 57.70 -0.02
CA GLN A 298 37.09 56.88 0.60
C GLN A 298 35.69 57.35 0.23
N LEU A 299 35.46 58.66 0.20
CA LEU A 299 34.17 59.24 -0.20
C LEU A 299 33.90 59.02 -1.68
N ASP A 300 34.90 59.20 -2.54
CA ASP A 300 34.76 58.94 -3.99
C ASP A 300 34.40 57.49 -4.27
N GLY A 301 35.17 56.56 -3.71
CA GLY A 301 34.89 55.13 -3.82
C GLY A 301 33.51 54.76 -3.26
N SER A 302 33.10 55.35 -2.14
CA SER A 302 31.78 55.07 -1.53
C SER A 302 30.61 55.56 -2.41
N VAL A 303 30.74 56.75 -3.03
CA VAL A 303 29.70 57.30 -3.92
C VAL A 303 29.60 56.48 -5.20
N GLU A 304 30.73 56.08 -5.78
CA GLU A 304 30.74 55.25 -7.00
C GLU A 304 30.18 53.84 -6.73
N GLN A 305 30.56 53.23 -5.60
CA GLN A 305 30.07 51.91 -5.21
C GLN A 305 28.56 51.91 -4.96
N LEU A 306 28.03 52.93 -4.26
CA LEU A 306 26.59 53.07 -3.99
C LEU A 306 25.77 53.14 -5.29
N SER A 307 26.28 53.84 -6.31
CA SER A 307 25.61 53.96 -7.61
C SER A 307 25.57 52.65 -8.40
N ARG A 308 26.64 51.84 -8.32
CA ARG A 308 26.73 50.57 -9.06
C ARG A 308 25.95 49.45 -8.41
N GLN A 309 26.00 49.32 -7.08
CA GLN A 309 25.38 48.19 -6.38
C GLN A 309 23.85 48.25 -6.40
N PHE A 310 23.25 49.43 -6.29
CA PHE A 310 21.79 49.55 -6.21
C PHE A 310 21.08 49.31 -7.57
N SER A 311 21.73 49.65 -8.68
CA SER A 311 21.11 49.56 -10.03
C SER A 311 21.08 48.14 -10.59
N ALA A 312 22.12 47.33 -10.34
CA ALA A 312 22.29 46.00 -10.92
C ALA A 312 21.65 44.85 -10.12
N GLU A 313 21.71 44.91 -8.79
CA GLU A 313 21.36 43.76 -7.93
C GLU A 313 19.85 43.62 -7.69
N LEU A 314 19.16 44.75 -7.55
CA LEU A 314 17.72 44.79 -7.31
C LEU A 314 16.90 44.22 -8.48
N VAL A 315 17.40 44.28 -9.73
CA VAL A 315 16.67 43.80 -10.92
C VAL A 315 16.73 42.28 -11.09
N LEU A 316 17.84 41.65 -10.69
CA LEU A 316 18.05 40.21 -10.85
C LEU A 316 17.29 39.38 -9.80
N GLN A 317 17.20 39.86 -8.55
CA GLN A 317 16.46 39.17 -7.49
C GLN A 317 14.96 39.08 -7.81
N VAL A 318 14.36 40.16 -8.34
CA VAL A 318 12.90 40.22 -8.57
C VAL A 318 12.43 39.30 -9.69
N ARG A 319 13.23 39.14 -10.75
CA ARG A 319 12.87 38.24 -11.86
C ARG A 319 12.80 36.77 -11.41
N ASN A 320 13.68 36.37 -10.51
CA ASN A 320 13.72 35.02 -9.97
C ASN A 320 12.53 34.76 -9.03
N GLU A 321 12.19 35.71 -8.16
CA GLU A 321 11.07 35.57 -7.21
C GLU A 321 9.70 35.49 -7.90
N GLN A 322 9.45 36.29 -8.95
CA GLN A 322 8.20 36.22 -9.71
C GLN A 322 8.00 34.86 -10.40
N GLN A 323 9.07 34.23 -10.86
CA GLN A 323 9.01 32.91 -11.50
C GLN A 323 8.73 31.80 -10.49
N GLN A 324 9.24 31.93 -9.26
CA GLN A 324 8.96 31.02 -8.14
C GLN A 324 7.50 31.13 -7.65
N GLN A 325 6.94 32.34 -7.68
CA GLN A 325 5.54 32.62 -7.35
C GLN A 325 4.57 31.91 -8.31
N ALA A 326 4.87 31.92 -9.61
CA ALA A 326 4.04 31.27 -10.64
C ALA A 326 4.03 29.74 -10.49
N VAL A 327 5.14 29.14 -10.04
CA VAL A 327 5.23 27.70 -9.72
C VAL A 327 4.42 27.35 -8.47
N LEU A 328 4.40 28.21 -7.45
CA LEU A 328 3.62 28.03 -6.22
C LEU A 328 2.12 28.36 -6.37
N ALA A 329 1.75 29.21 -7.33
CA ALA A 329 0.38 29.57 -7.64
C ALA A 329 -0.27 28.65 -8.69
N GLY A 330 0.53 28.10 -9.61
CA GLY A 330 0.07 27.27 -10.74
C GLY A 330 -0.08 25.77 -10.43
N ALA A 331 0.51 25.26 -9.35
CA ALA A 331 0.40 23.86 -8.99
C ALA A 331 -0.75 23.62 -7.99
N GLY A 332 -1.99 23.68 -8.53
CA GLY A 332 -3.14 23.01 -7.94
C GLY A 332 -2.90 21.50 -7.94
N MET A 333 -2.03 21.05 -7.03
CA MET A 333 -1.77 19.64 -6.73
C MET A 333 -2.81 19.13 -5.74
N ASP A 334 -4.05 19.58 -5.87
CA ASP A 334 -5.09 19.20 -4.93
C ASP A 334 -5.49 17.76 -5.26
N GLN A 335 -5.22 16.85 -4.32
CA GLN A 335 -5.57 15.42 -4.36
C GLN A 335 -4.72 14.49 -5.25
N GLN A 336 -3.50 14.87 -5.64
CA GLN A 336 -2.68 13.97 -6.46
C GLN A 336 -2.33 12.64 -5.76
N PHE A 337 -2.05 12.68 -4.46
CA PHE A 337 -1.74 11.46 -3.70
C PHE A 337 -2.98 10.57 -3.58
N THR A 338 -4.13 11.15 -3.20
CA THR A 338 -5.38 10.40 -3.07
C THR A 338 -5.83 9.76 -4.38
N GLN A 339 -5.70 10.46 -5.52
CA GLN A 339 -6.06 9.92 -6.84
C GLN A 339 -5.13 8.76 -7.27
N ALA A 340 -3.82 8.92 -7.09
CA ALA A 340 -2.85 7.87 -7.43
C ALA A 340 -3.06 6.59 -6.61
N VAL A 341 -3.38 6.74 -5.32
CA VAL A 341 -3.69 5.60 -4.44
C VAL A 341 -4.98 4.92 -4.88
N LYS A 342 -6.05 5.69 -5.16
CA LYS A 342 -7.32 5.14 -5.64
C LYS A 342 -7.17 4.34 -6.95
N GLU A 343 -6.36 4.83 -7.88
CA GLU A 343 -6.09 4.12 -9.14
C GLU A 343 -5.30 2.82 -8.91
N SER A 344 -4.33 2.85 -7.98
CA SER A 344 -3.57 1.65 -7.60
C SER A 344 -4.45 0.55 -7.00
N PHE A 345 -5.38 0.91 -6.11
CA PHE A 345 -6.33 -0.04 -5.53
C PHE A 345 -7.34 -0.57 -6.55
N ARG A 346 -7.84 0.28 -7.45
CA ARG A 346 -8.74 -0.15 -8.53
C ARG A 346 -8.12 -1.23 -9.41
N ASN A 347 -6.82 -1.15 -9.67
CA ASN A 347 -6.08 -2.18 -10.41
C ASN A 347 -5.96 -3.50 -9.61
N LEU A 348 -5.95 -3.46 -8.27
CA LEU A 348 -5.91 -4.63 -7.40
C LEU A 348 -7.28 -5.29 -7.20
N THR A 349 -8.39 -4.57 -7.29
CA THR A 349 -9.74 -5.14 -7.13
C THR A 349 -10.17 -5.99 -8.34
N THR A 350 -9.66 -5.71 -9.53
CA THR A 350 -10.00 -6.47 -10.75
C THR A 350 -9.61 -7.96 -10.71
N PRO A 351 -8.40 -8.38 -10.30
CA PRO A 351 -8.08 -9.80 -10.14
C PRO A 351 -8.86 -10.46 -8.98
N VAL A 352 -9.30 -9.69 -7.98
CA VAL A 352 -10.06 -10.20 -6.83
C VAL A 352 -11.43 -10.73 -7.25
N GLU A 353 -12.13 -9.99 -8.11
CA GLU A 353 -13.41 -10.42 -8.69
C GLU A 353 -13.25 -11.65 -9.60
N GLN A 354 -12.14 -11.73 -10.34
CA GLN A 354 -11.83 -12.90 -11.17
C GLN A 354 -11.61 -14.16 -10.32
N LEU A 355 -10.94 -14.05 -9.18
CA LEU A 355 -10.72 -15.18 -8.27
C LEU A 355 -12.02 -15.71 -7.68
N LEU A 356 -12.99 -14.84 -7.38
CA LEU A 356 -14.33 -15.26 -6.92
C LEU A 356 -15.06 -16.09 -7.98
N ASN A 357 -14.98 -15.71 -9.24
CA ASN A 357 -15.55 -16.48 -10.35
C ASN A 357 -14.88 -17.85 -10.48
N VAL A 358 -13.56 -17.93 -10.28
CA VAL A 358 -12.81 -19.21 -10.25
C VAL A 358 -13.25 -20.09 -9.08
N LEU A 359 -13.38 -19.54 -7.87
CA LEU A 359 -13.86 -20.28 -6.70
C LEU A 359 -15.28 -20.81 -6.92
N GLN A 360 -16.17 -20.01 -7.50
CA GLN A 360 -17.53 -20.42 -7.83
C GLN A 360 -17.56 -21.54 -8.91
N LEU A 361 -16.68 -21.47 -9.91
CA LEU A 361 -16.51 -22.54 -10.89
C LEU A 361 -15.99 -23.84 -10.22
N LEU A 362 -15.02 -23.74 -9.30
CA LEU A 362 -14.51 -24.89 -8.55
C LEU A 362 -15.59 -25.52 -7.67
N MET A 363 -16.49 -24.73 -7.08
CA MET A 363 -17.67 -25.22 -6.36
C MET A 363 -18.60 -26.03 -7.26
N SER A 364 -18.90 -25.52 -8.45
CA SER A 364 -19.69 -26.26 -9.45
C SER A 364 -19.01 -27.57 -9.87
N CYS A 365 -17.70 -27.53 -10.17
CA CYS A 365 -16.93 -28.71 -10.56
C CYS A 365 -16.87 -29.77 -9.46
N THR A 366 -16.68 -29.37 -8.20
CA THR A 366 -16.67 -30.30 -7.06
C THR A 366 -18.04 -30.92 -6.83
N PHE A 367 -19.13 -30.16 -6.99
CA PHE A 367 -20.50 -30.68 -6.93
C PHE A 367 -20.76 -31.74 -8.02
N ILE A 368 -20.38 -31.47 -9.28
CA ILE A 368 -20.48 -32.44 -10.37
C ILE A 368 -19.61 -33.67 -10.09
N SER A 369 -18.44 -33.50 -9.46
CA SER A 369 -17.57 -34.63 -9.11
C SER A 369 -18.21 -35.60 -8.10
N ILE A 370 -19.07 -35.10 -7.20
CA ILE A 370 -19.85 -35.93 -6.27
C ILE A 370 -20.82 -36.82 -7.04
N PHE A 371 -21.52 -36.24 -8.03
CA PHE A 371 -22.43 -36.97 -8.91
C PHE A 371 -21.66 -38.06 -9.67
N MET A 372 -20.56 -37.69 -10.32
CA MET A 372 -19.72 -38.62 -11.08
C MET A 372 -19.14 -39.75 -10.21
N GLN A 373 -18.83 -39.47 -8.94
CA GLN A 373 -18.36 -40.48 -7.99
C GLN A 373 -19.43 -41.55 -7.72
N GLY A 374 -20.70 -41.18 -7.56
CA GLY A 374 -21.79 -42.12 -7.35
C GLY A 374 -22.00 -43.07 -8.55
N PHE A 375 -21.94 -42.54 -9.77
CA PHE A 375 -21.99 -43.33 -11.00
C PHE A 375 -20.77 -44.23 -11.18
N SER A 376 -19.58 -43.68 -10.93
CA SER A 376 -18.32 -44.42 -11.00
C SER A 376 -18.29 -45.60 -10.02
N TYR A 377 -18.68 -45.36 -8.76
CA TYR A 377 -18.77 -46.41 -7.74
C TYR A 377 -19.74 -47.52 -8.16
N HIS A 378 -20.93 -47.18 -8.64
CA HIS A 378 -21.90 -48.17 -9.12
C HIS A 378 -21.37 -48.99 -10.30
N ARG A 379 -20.72 -48.33 -11.26
CA ARG A 379 -20.11 -48.99 -12.42
C ARG A 379 -19.00 -49.95 -12.01
N CYS A 380 -18.09 -49.53 -11.12
CA CYS A 380 -17.03 -50.38 -10.57
C CYS A 380 -17.61 -51.57 -9.79
N TYR A 381 -18.60 -51.33 -8.93
CA TYR A 381 -19.27 -52.37 -8.16
C TYR A 381 -19.93 -53.46 -9.04
N ARG A 382 -20.47 -53.07 -10.20
CA ARG A 382 -21.07 -53.99 -11.17
C ARG A 382 -20.05 -54.70 -12.06
N ARG A 383 -18.95 -54.06 -12.43
CA ARG A 383 -17.97 -54.60 -13.39
C ARG A 383 -16.92 -55.47 -12.69
N ASP A 384 -16.33 -54.96 -11.62
CA ASP A 384 -15.26 -55.61 -10.87
C ASP A 384 -15.84 -56.42 -9.69
N ILE A 385 -15.29 -57.61 -9.43
CA ILE A 385 -15.69 -58.49 -8.32
C ILE A 385 -14.79 -58.26 -7.10
N GLN A 386 -13.56 -57.77 -7.31
CA GLN A 386 -12.58 -57.51 -6.26
C GLN A 386 -12.74 -56.12 -5.64
N PHE A 387 -13.26 -55.15 -6.40
CA PHE A 387 -13.52 -53.79 -5.93
C PHE A 387 -14.37 -53.76 -4.65
N ASP A 388 -13.84 -53.21 -3.56
CA ASP A 388 -14.54 -53.04 -2.27
C ASP A 388 -15.15 -54.34 -1.71
N ASN A 389 -14.43 -55.47 -1.86
CA ASN A 389 -14.90 -56.81 -1.48
C ASN A 389 -14.05 -57.43 -0.35
N PHE A 390 -14.00 -56.79 0.81
CA PHE A 390 -13.23 -57.22 1.99
C PHE A 390 -14.08 -57.41 3.26
N TYR A 391 -15.38 -57.61 3.11
CA TYR A 391 -16.31 -57.63 4.25
C TYR A 391 -16.92 -58.99 4.51
N ILE A 392 -17.08 -59.33 5.79
CA ILE A 392 -17.73 -60.58 6.23
C ILE A 392 -19.21 -60.31 6.49
N THR A 393 -20.07 -60.75 5.58
CA THR A 393 -21.52 -60.56 5.67
C THR A 393 -22.21 -61.72 6.40
N ALA A 394 -23.49 -61.56 6.74
CA ALA A 394 -24.29 -62.65 7.29
C ALA A 394 -24.37 -63.86 6.35
N TYR A 395 -24.45 -63.62 5.03
CA TYR A 395 -24.46 -64.69 4.03
C TYR A 395 -23.12 -65.46 3.97
N PHE A 396 -21.98 -64.77 4.14
CA PHE A 396 -20.68 -65.43 4.28
C PHE A 396 -20.66 -66.41 5.46
N ARG A 397 -21.20 -65.98 6.62
CA ARG A 397 -21.31 -66.83 7.82
C ARG A 397 -22.24 -68.02 7.62
N GLN A 398 -23.33 -67.85 6.86
CA GLN A 398 -24.25 -68.94 6.52
C GLN A 398 -23.60 -70.00 5.64
N ILE A 399 -22.81 -69.60 4.62
CA ILE A 399 -22.06 -70.55 3.77
C ILE A 399 -21.11 -71.37 4.64
N ASP A 400 -20.39 -70.72 5.55
CA ASP A 400 -19.42 -71.38 6.42
C ASP A 400 -20.08 -72.37 7.39
N ALA A 401 -21.19 -71.97 8.03
CA ALA A 401 -21.96 -72.84 8.92
C ALA A 401 -22.50 -74.08 8.21
N ARG A 402 -23.00 -73.95 6.97
CA ARG A 402 -23.48 -75.09 6.16
C ARG A 402 -22.35 -76.06 5.84
N ARG A 403 -21.17 -75.55 5.44
CA ARG A 403 -20.01 -76.40 5.15
C ARG A 403 -19.50 -77.11 6.40
N ARG A 404 -19.50 -76.43 7.55
CA ARG A 404 -19.14 -77.01 8.84
C ARG A 404 -20.08 -78.15 9.22
N ASN A 405 -21.38 -77.96 9.07
CA ASN A 405 -22.38 -79.01 9.36
C ASN A 405 -22.26 -80.20 8.41
N ALA A 406 -21.85 -79.97 7.15
CA ALA A 406 -21.59 -81.02 6.17
C ALA A 406 -20.21 -81.69 6.29
N GLY A 407 -19.44 -81.41 7.36
CA GLY A 407 -18.10 -81.97 7.56
C GLY A 407 -17.05 -81.52 6.53
N LYS A 408 -17.32 -80.46 5.76
CA LYS A 408 -16.40 -79.91 4.75
C LYS A 408 -15.45 -78.89 5.39
N CYS A 409 -14.34 -78.59 4.69
CA CYS A 409 -13.42 -77.53 5.10
C CYS A 409 -14.16 -76.17 5.21
N PHE A 410 -13.92 -75.47 6.31
CA PHE A 410 -14.57 -74.23 6.76
C PHE A 410 -13.51 -73.18 7.17
N LEU A 411 -13.88 -71.88 7.18
CA LEU A 411 -12.97 -70.74 7.38
C LEU A 411 -13.00 -70.13 8.78
N LEU A 412 -14.16 -70.08 9.46
CA LEU A 412 -14.28 -69.38 10.75
C LEU A 412 -13.95 -70.34 11.90
N PRO A 413 -13.18 -69.92 12.94
CA PRO A 413 -12.69 -68.57 13.21
C PRO A 413 -11.42 -68.20 12.42
N LEU A 414 -11.37 -66.94 11.95
CA LEU A 414 -10.23 -66.40 11.19
C LEU A 414 -8.95 -66.33 12.03
N LYS A 415 -7.79 -66.57 11.41
CA LYS A 415 -6.47 -66.38 12.05
C LYS A 415 -6.28 -64.90 12.42
N ARG A 416 -5.46 -64.62 13.45
CA ARG A 416 -5.19 -63.23 13.92
C ARG A 416 -4.69 -62.30 12.80
N SER A 417 -3.88 -62.83 11.86
CA SER A 417 -3.37 -62.09 10.71
C SER A 417 -4.44 -61.78 9.66
N GLU A 418 -5.44 -62.66 9.49
CA GLU A 418 -6.55 -62.49 8.54
C GLU A 418 -7.61 -61.56 9.09
N ARG A 419 -7.84 -61.56 10.41
CA ARG A 419 -8.79 -60.68 11.08
C ARG A 419 -8.48 -59.20 10.86
N LYS A 420 -7.22 -58.85 10.58
CA LYS A 420 -6.81 -57.48 10.23
C LYS A 420 -7.17 -57.09 8.78
N LYS A 421 -7.61 -58.00 7.92
CA LYS A 421 -7.94 -57.72 6.52
C LYS A 421 -9.45 -57.63 6.24
N PHE A 422 -10.27 -58.14 7.16
CA PHE A 422 -11.71 -58.24 6.95
C PHE A 422 -12.49 -57.39 7.95
N VAL A 423 -13.50 -56.70 7.45
CA VAL A 423 -14.35 -55.80 8.24
C VAL A 423 -15.76 -56.38 8.35
N ASP A 424 -16.37 -56.33 9.54
CA ASP A 424 -17.79 -56.60 9.70
C ASP A 424 -18.58 -55.32 9.37
N PRO A 425 -19.44 -55.32 8.34
CA PRO A 425 -20.19 -54.13 7.94
C PRO A 425 -21.10 -53.57 9.04
N SER A 426 -21.52 -54.41 10.00
CA SER A 426 -22.43 -54.02 11.10
C SER A 426 -21.70 -53.57 12.37
N SER A 427 -20.37 -53.69 12.42
CA SER A 427 -19.57 -53.33 13.60
C SER A 427 -19.31 -51.83 13.63
N LEU A 428 -19.62 -51.16 14.74
CA LEU A 428 -19.24 -49.75 14.98
C LEU A 428 -17.74 -49.54 15.22
N ARG A 429 -16.96 -50.62 15.34
CA ARG A 429 -15.50 -50.51 15.53
C ARG A 429 -14.82 -50.07 14.24
N ILE A 430 -14.01 -49.02 14.35
CA ILE A 430 -13.17 -48.47 13.28
C ILE A 430 -11.93 -49.34 13.14
N HIS A 431 -11.64 -49.74 11.91
CA HIS A 431 -10.45 -50.53 11.60
C HIS A 431 -9.23 -49.62 11.33
N PRO A 432 -7.97 -50.01 11.64
CA PRO A 432 -6.80 -49.15 11.43
C PRO A 432 -6.63 -48.64 9.99
N GLU A 433 -7.01 -49.44 8.98
CA GLU A 433 -6.99 -49.00 7.58
C GLU A 433 -8.05 -47.93 7.26
N GLU A 434 -9.20 -47.95 7.96
CA GLU A 434 -10.24 -46.93 7.84
C GLU A 434 -9.85 -45.65 8.61
N LEU A 435 -9.09 -45.79 9.70
CA LEU A 435 -8.59 -44.66 10.48
C LEU A 435 -7.68 -43.75 9.64
N ARG A 436 -6.90 -44.30 8.70
CA ARG A 436 -6.05 -43.51 7.78
C ARG A 436 -6.86 -42.48 7.00
N GLN A 437 -8.10 -42.80 6.62
CA GLN A 437 -8.99 -41.88 5.90
C GLN A 437 -9.48 -40.75 6.82
N VAL A 438 -9.84 -41.08 8.06
CA VAL A 438 -10.24 -40.09 9.08
C VAL A 438 -9.09 -39.15 9.42
N VAL A 439 -7.87 -39.67 9.59
CA VAL A 439 -6.68 -38.85 9.86
C VAL A 439 -6.39 -37.91 8.70
N SER A 440 -6.47 -38.39 7.45
CA SER A 440 -6.30 -37.54 6.27
C SER A 440 -7.33 -36.40 6.22
N GLY A 441 -8.60 -36.69 6.48
CA GLY A 441 -9.66 -35.66 6.55
C GLY A 441 -9.48 -34.71 7.74
N GLY A 442 -9.03 -35.23 8.89
CA GLY A 442 -8.74 -34.46 10.09
C GLY A 442 -7.62 -33.44 9.89
N VAL A 443 -6.50 -33.84 9.28
CA VAL A 443 -5.39 -32.93 8.94
C VAL A 443 -5.85 -31.82 8.01
N GLN A 444 -6.65 -32.18 7.02
CA GLN A 444 -7.27 -31.26 6.08
C GLN A 444 -8.17 -30.24 6.77
N VAL A 445 -9.10 -30.66 7.62
CA VAL A 445 -9.97 -29.76 8.40
C VAL A 445 -9.14 -28.88 9.35
N LEU A 446 -8.11 -29.44 10.00
CA LEU A 446 -7.21 -28.69 10.87
C LEU A 446 -6.48 -27.57 10.12
N SER A 447 -6.00 -27.83 8.89
CA SER A 447 -5.35 -26.79 8.08
C SER A 447 -6.29 -25.64 7.72
N VAL A 448 -7.55 -25.94 7.38
CA VAL A 448 -8.55 -24.92 7.07
C VAL A 448 -8.96 -24.16 8.34
N ALA A 449 -9.10 -24.86 9.46
CA ALA A 449 -9.40 -24.23 10.75
C ALA A 449 -8.30 -23.24 11.17
N LEU A 450 -7.03 -23.62 11.04
CA LEU A 450 -5.89 -22.73 11.28
C LEU A 450 -5.94 -21.49 10.37
N LEU A 451 -6.20 -21.68 9.07
CA LEU A 451 -6.34 -20.56 8.13
C LEU A 451 -7.49 -19.63 8.53
N CYS A 452 -8.66 -20.16 8.91
CA CYS A 452 -9.78 -19.37 9.41
C CYS A 452 -9.38 -18.54 10.63
N VAL A 453 -8.73 -19.16 11.62
CA VAL A 453 -8.30 -18.48 12.84
C VAL A 453 -7.33 -17.35 12.49
N VAL A 454 -6.30 -17.62 11.68
CA VAL A 454 -5.32 -16.59 11.29
C VAL A 454 -6.02 -15.42 10.61
N LEU A 455 -6.81 -15.66 9.56
CA LEU A 455 -7.48 -14.57 8.82
C LEU A 455 -8.45 -13.77 9.68
N LEU A 456 -9.23 -14.43 10.55
CA LEU A 456 -10.14 -13.74 11.45
C LEU A 456 -9.40 -12.93 12.52
N THR A 457 -8.26 -13.42 13.02
CA THR A 457 -7.44 -12.67 14.00
C THR A 457 -6.76 -11.46 13.37
N VAL A 458 -6.31 -11.56 12.12
CA VAL A 458 -5.72 -10.43 11.38
C VAL A 458 -6.78 -9.38 11.07
N ASP A 459 -7.96 -9.80 10.60
CA ASP A 459 -9.07 -8.87 10.34
C ASP A 459 -9.51 -8.14 11.62
N PHE A 460 -9.67 -8.89 12.72
CA PHE A 460 -10.00 -8.32 14.03
C PHE A 460 -8.94 -7.34 14.54
N SER A 461 -7.66 -7.70 14.44
CA SER A 461 -6.57 -6.80 14.89
C SER A 461 -6.48 -5.55 14.02
N LEU A 462 -6.65 -5.69 12.71
CA LEU A 462 -6.65 -4.58 11.76
C LEU A 462 -7.81 -3.62 12.03
N PHE A 463 -9.02 -4.13 12.25
CA PHE A 463 -10.16 -3.33 12.68
C PHE A 463 -9.85 -2.53 13.96
N HIS A 464 -9.31 -3.19 14.99
CA HIS A 464 -8.99 -2.52 16.25
C HIS A 464 -7.91 -1.46 16.12
N VAL A 465 -6.85 -1.73 15.34
CA VAL A 465 -5.80 -0.74 15.08
C VAL A 465 -6.38 0.47 14.35
N LEU A 466 -7.18 0.25 13.30
CA LEU A 466 -7.80 1.34 12.55
C LEU A 466 -8.82 2.12 13.37
N ASP A 467 -9.56 1.47 14.27
CA ASP A 467 -10.50 2.13 15.20
C ASP A 467 -9.77 2.99 16.25
N ILE A 468 -8.62 2.53 16.76
CA ILE A 468 -7.75 3.34 17.62
C ILE A 468 -7.19 4.53 16.84
N VAL A 469 -6.64 4.28 15.65
CA VAL A 469 -6.08 5.34 14.80
C VAL A 469 -7.15 6.38 14.47
N SER A 470 -8.29 5.97 13.92
CA SER A 470 -9.39 6.87 13.54
C SER A 470 -9.90 7.74 14.70
N ARG A 471 -9.97 7.19 15.91
CA ARG A 471 -10.37 7.97 17.10
C ARG A 471 -9.31 8.94 17.62
N HIS A 472 -8.03 8.60 17.49
CA HIS A 472 -6.93 9.38 18.04
C HIS A 472 -6.21 10.28 17.03
N THR A 473 -6.45 10.13 15.72
CA THR A 473 -5.86 10.97 14.68
C THR A 473 -6.63 12.26 14.43
N PHE A 474 -7.78 12.48 15.07
CA PHE A 474 -8.50 13.75 14.96
C PHE A 474 -7.61 14.92 15.38
N SER A 475 -7.30 15.79 14.42
CA SER A 475 -6.46 16.96 14.64
C SER A 475 -7.16 18.19 14.08
N GLN A 476 -7.40 19.16 14.96
CA GLN A 476 -7.90 20.47 14.59
C GLN A 476 -6.72 21.41 14.45
N PHE A 477 -6.48 21.90 13.24
CA PHE A 477 -5.48 22.91 12.98
C PHE A 477 -6.18 24.27 12.88
N ASN A 478 -6.19 25.00 13.99
CA ASN A 478 -6.76 26.34 14.07
C ASN A 478 -5.63 27.34 14.31
N LEU A 479 -5.26 28.07 13.26
CA LEU A 479 -4.37 29.21 13.35
C LEU A 479 -5.18 30.47 13.16
N THR A 480 -5.42 31.18 14.26
CA THR A 480 -6.06 32.49 14.26
C THR A 480 -5.04 33.52 14.76
N SER A 481 -4.51 34.34 13.86
CA SER A 481 -3.91 35.63 14.22
C SER A 481 -4.97 36.72 14.04
N LYS A 482 -5.66 37.07 15.13
CA LYS A 482 -6.53 38.26 15.14
C LYS A 482 -5.72 39.50 15.53
N CYS A 483 -5.64 40.46 14.62
CA CYS A 483 -5.34 41.86 14.95
C CYS A 483 -6.67 42.57 15.19
N THR A 484 -7.20 42.51 16.41
CA THR A 484 -8.29 43.40 16.82
C THR A 484 -7.79 44.28 17.94
N SER A 485 -7.70 45.58 17.66
CA SER A 485 -7.66 46.63 18.67
C SER A 485 -8.81 46.42 19.66
N GLU A 486 -8.47 46.30 20.94
CA GLU A 486 -9.31 46.49 22.14
C GLU A 486 -10.80 46.15 21.99
N ALA A 487 -11.23 44.93 22.35
CA ALA A 487 -12.53 44.66 23.05
C ALA A 487 -12.95 43.18 23.21
N ALA A 488 -12.30 42.18 22.59
CA ALA A 488 -12.80 40.79 22.65
C ALA A 488 -11.78 39.82 23.27
N ALA A 489 -11.44 40.06 24.54
CA ALA A 489 -10.71 39.11 25.38
C ALA A 489 -11.69 38.37 26.32
N LEU A 490 -12.39 37.37 25.79
CA LEU A 490 -12.83 36.25 26.62
C LEU A 490 -12.92 35.00 25.74
N ASN A 491 -12.03 34.04 26.01
CA ASN A 491 -11.98 32.68 25.47
C ASN A 491 -11.38 32.49 24.06
N MET A 492 -10.05 32.56 23.95
CA MET A 492 -9.26 31.50 23.29
C MET A 492 -7.76 31.75 23.48
N ALA A 493 -7.11 30.81 24.17
CA ALA A 493 -5.69 30.86 24.48
C ALA A 493 -4.83 30.31 23.33
N SER A 494 -3.73 31.03 23.07
CA SER A 494 -2.47 30.56 22.48
C SER A 494 -2.46 30.20 20.98
N ILE A 495 -2.00 31.13 20.14
CA ILE A 495 -0.70 31.11 19.41
C ILE A 495 -0.48 32.54 18.88
N GLY A 496 0.71 33.09 19.13
CA GLY A 496 1.00 34.53 19.21
C GLY A 496 0.72 35.38 17.97
N GLY A 497 -0.04 36.45 18.16
CA GLY A 497 -0.04 37.59 17.25
C GLY A 497 1.35 38.25 17.23
N HIS A 498 2.02 38.22 16.09
CA HIS A 498 3.27 38.95 15.89
C HIS A 498 2.93 40.42 15.62
N GLN A 499 2.73 41.21 16.67
CA GLN A 499 2.59 42.67 16.52
C GLN A 499 3.98 43.32 16.55
N VAL A 500 4.59 43.44 15.37
CA VAL A 500 5.86 44.15 15.19
C VAL A 500 5.58 45.49 14.50
N SER A 501 5.33 46.53 15.29
CA SER A 501 5.19 47.90 14.78
C SER A 501 6.52 48.63 14.91
N VAL A 502 7.30 48.68 13.82
CA VAL A 502 8.58 49.40 13.79
C VAL A 502 8.35 50.78 13.16
N ARG A 503 8.75 51.84 13.87
CA ARG A 503 8.59 53.23 13.41
C ARG A 503 9.96 53.84 13.16
N VAL A 504 10.24 54.18 11.90
CA VAL A 504 11.54 54.74 11.49
C VAL A 504 11.47 56.28 11.49
N GLY A 505 12.25 56.92 12.36
CA GLY A 505 12.41 58.38 12.43
C GLY A 505 13.52 58.91 11.50
N GLY A 506 13.51 60.23 11.24
CA GLY A 506 14.51 60.91 10.42
C GLY A 506 14.09 61.20 8.98
N ALA A 507 14.75 62.19 8.36
CA ALA A 507 14.49 62.66 7.00
C ALA A 507 15.58 62.25 5.99
N SER A 508 16.54 61.40 6.38
CA SER A 508 17.60 60.94 5.48
C SER A 508 17.05 59.98 4.41
N MET A 509 17.77 59.87 3.29
CA MET A 509 17.50 58.90 2.23
C MET A 509 17.39 57.47 2.79
N MET A 510 18.30 57.07 3.68
CA MET A 510 18.27 55.77 4.36
C MET A 510 17.06 55.61 5.28
N ALA A 511 16.67 56.66 6.01
CA ALA A 511 15.47 56.61 6.86
C ALA A 511 14.18 56.46 6.04
N ARG A 512 14.11 57.06 4.83
CA ARG A 512 12.99 56.86 3.91
C ARG A 512 12.97 55.45 3.35
N LEU A 513 14.12 54.91 2.93
CA LEU A 513 14.24 53.53 2.45
C LEU A 513 13.80 52.53 3.52
N LEU A 514 14.36 52.65 4.74
CA LEU A 514 14.00 51.81 5.88
C LEU A 514 12.52 51.97 6.26
N ARG A 515 11.93 53.15 6.14
CA ARG A 515 10.50 53.35 6.41
C ARG A 515 9.63 52.61 5.41
N ARG A 516 9.97 52.64 4.12
CA ARG A 516 9.22 51.92 3.06
C ARG A 516 9.37 50.40 3.18
N THR A 517 10.56 49.90 3.51
CA THR A 517 10.75 48.46 3.76
C THR A 517 10.03 47.98 5.02
N VAL A 518 10.06 48.77 6.09
CA VAL A 518 9.38 48.45 7.35
C VAL A 518 7.86 48.57 7.25
N SER A 519 7.32 49.48 6.43
CA SER A 519 5.87 49.60 6.26
C SER A 519 5.23 48.35 5.66
N ALA A 520 5.95 47.62 4.80
CA ALA A 520 5.49 46.33 4.27
C ALA A 520 5.42 45.23 5.34
N PHE A 521 6.27 45.28 6.38
CA PHE A 521 6.16 44.41 7.57
C PHE A 521 5.03 44.82 8.52
N ASN A 522 4.62 46.09 8.48
CA ASN A 522 3.57 46.63 9.34
C ASN A 522 2.15 46.33 8.81
N SER A 523 2.02 45.51 7.76
CA SER A 523 0.74 45.05 7.24
C SER A 523 0.13 44.00 8.18
N SER A 524 -0.85 44.42 8.97
CA SER A 524 -1.66 43.57 9.84
C SER A 524 -2.59 42.66 9.04
N SER A 525 -2.07 41.65 8.35
CA SER A 525 -2.93 40.61 7.77
C SER A 525 -3.27 39.59 8.85
N GLY A 526 -4.51 39.67 9.37
CA GLY A 526 -5.04 38.63 10.24
C GLY A 526 -5.17 37.33 9.46
N LEU A 527 -4.42 36.31 9.87
CA LEU A 527 -4.42 35.00 9.26
C LEU A 527 -5.36 34.09 10.05
N HIS A 528 -6.45 33.67 9.43
CA HIS A 528 -7.40 32.72 10.01
C HIS A 528 -7.45 31.46 9.13
N ILE A 529 -6.56 30.50 9.41
CA ILE A 529 -6.57 29.17 8.77
C ILE A 529 -7.27 28.22 9.74
N TYR A 530 -8.46 27.77 9.35
CA TYR A 530 -9.17 26.69 10.01
C TYR A 530 -9.23 25.49 9.08
N THR A 531 -8.55 24.41 9.45
CA THR A 531 -8.62 23.13 8.73
C THR A 531 -8.75 21.98 9.72
N ASP A 532 -9.68 21.08 9.45
CA ASP A 532 -9.90 19.84 10.18
C ASP A 532 -9.62 18.65 9.28
N ASN A 533 -9.33 17.50 9.89
CA ASN A 533 -9.13 16.25 9.16
C ASN A 533 -10.34 15.30 9.25
N GLN A 534 -11.50 15.81 9.70
CA GLN A 534 -12.72 15.01 9.84
C GLN A 534 -13.18 14.45 8.49
N GLY A 535 -13.05 15.22 7.41
CA GLY A 535 -13.39 14.77 6.06
C GLY A 535 -12.48 13.66 5.50
N CYS A 536 -11.31 13.43 6.13
CA CYS A 536 -10.39 12.36 5.76
C CYS A 536 -10.56 11.09 6.61
N ALA A 537 -11.34 11.13 7.70
CA ALA A 537 -11.50 10.01 8.60
C ALA A 537 -12.59 9.05 8.08
N SER A 538 -12.20 7.84 7.67
CA SER A 538 -13.13 6.78 7.33
C SER A 538 -13.33 5.85 8.53
N PRO A 539 -14.58 5.52 8.91
CA PRO A 539 -14.83 4.55 9.97
C PRO A 539 -14.47 3.14 9.50
N PRO A 540 -13.73 2.34 10.28
CA PRO A 540 -13.36 1.00 9.86
C PRO A 540 -14.58 0.07 9.74
N SER A 541 -14.58 -0.79 8.74
CA SER A 541 -15.62 -1.78 8.50
C SER A 541 -15.42 -3.00 9.42
N SER A 542 -16.44 -3.32 10.21
CA SER A 542 -16.46 -4.52 11.05
C SER A 542 -16.99 -5.73 10.30
N LEU A 543 -16.42 -6.91 10.57
CA LEU A 543 -16.87 -8.14 9.96
C LEU A 543 -18.21 -8.59 10.56
N SER A 544 -19.17 -8.93 9.70
CA SER A 544 -20.50 -9.40 10.12
C SER A 544 -20.43 -10.68 10.95
N ALA A 545 -21.21 -10.73 12.04
CA ALA A 545 -21.35 -11.91 12.90
C ALA A 545 -21.70 -13.19 12.11
N GLY A 546 -22.43 -13.07 11.00
CA GLY A 546 -22.79 -14.19 10.13
C GLY A 546 -21.57 -14.90 9.53
N VAL A 547 -20.48 -14.18 9.26
CA VAL A 547 -19.24 -14.77 8.71
C VAL A 547 -18.53 -15.62 9.75
N TYR A 548 -18.43 -15.15 11.01
CA TYR A 548 -17.87 -15.93 12.10
C TYR A 548 -18.63 -17.24 12.33
N VAL A 549 -19.96 -17.16 12.36
CA VAL A 549 -20.84 -18.34 12.48
C VAL A 549 -20.65 -19.27 11.29
N SER A 550 -20.53 -18.73 10.08
CA SER A 550 -20.29 -19.52 8.86
C SER A 550 -18.94 -20.26 8.94
N CYS A 551 -17.85 -19.61 9.34
CA CYS A 551 -16.54 -20.25 9.48
C CYS A 551 -16.55 -21.36 10.55
N VAL A 552 -17.09 -21.08 11.73
CA VAL A 552 -17.18 -22.07 12.83
C VAL A 552 -18.06 -23.25 12.41
N SER A 553 -19.22 -22.98 11.80
CA SER A 553 -20.11 -24.04 11.31
C SER A 553 -19.46 -24.90 10.22
N CYS A 554 -18.69 -24.32 9.30
CA CYS A 554 -17.95 -25.06 8.28
C CYS A 554 -16.90 -25.98 8.89
N VAL A 555 -16.12 -25.50 9.87
CA VAL A 555 -15.11 -26.31 10.56
C VAL A 555 -15.74 -27.45 11.35
N LEU A 556 -16.82 -27.18 12.09
CA LEU A 556 -17.56 -28.20 12.82
C LEU A 556 -18.19 -29.24 11.89
N LEU A 557 -18.78 -28.80 10.77
CA LEU A 557 -19.33 -29.68 9.75
C LEU A 557 -18.24 -30.52 9.09
N GLY A 558 -17.08 -29.93 8.76
CA GLY A 558 -15.92 -30.66 8.26
C GLY A 558 -15.43 -31.73 9.24
N ALA A 559 -15.31 -31.40 10.52
CA ALA A 559 -14.95 -32.36 11.57
C ALA A 559 -15.97 -33.51 11.67
N LEU A 560 -17.26 -33.19 11.62
CA LEU A 560 -18.34 -34.17 11.61
C LEU A 560 -18.26 -35.08 10.37
N LEU A 561 -18.06 -34.52 9.18
CA LEU A 561 -17.88 -35.27 7.94
C LEU A 561 -16.67 -36.21 8.00
N SER A 562 -15.56 -35.80 8.64
CA SER A 562 -14.39 -36.67 8.85
C SER A 562 -14.73 -37.91 9.67
N CYS A 563 -15.54 -37.75 10.73
CA CYS A 563 -16.01 -38.87 11.54
C CYS A 563 -17.02 -39.75 10.78
N LEU A 564 -17.94 -39.14 10.04
CA LEU A 564 -18.98 -39.84 9.27
C LEU A 564 -18.44 -40.52 8.01
N GLN A 565 -17.26 -40.16 7.52
CA GLN A 565 -16.67 -40.69 6.30
C GLN A 565 -16.54 -42.22 6.31
N VAL A 566 -16.15 -42.82 7.43
CA VAL A 566 -16.01 -44.28 7.57
C VAL A 566 -17.37 -44.97 7.39
N TYR A 567 -18.40 -44.45 8.05
CA TYR A 567 -19.75 -44.98 7.97
C TYR A 567 -20.39 -44.74 6.61
N SER A 568 -20.08 -43.62 5.97
CA SER A 568 -20.56 -43.26 4.63
C SER A 568 -20.01 -44.23 3.57
N ASN A 569 -18.73 -44.58 3.65
CA ASN A 569 -18.13 -45.57 2.75
C ASN A 569 -18.77 -46.95 2.93
N ARG A 570 -19.05 -47.37 4.17
CA ARG A 570 -19.77 -48.63 4.44
C ARG A 570 -21.21 -48.58 3.92
N LEU A 571 -21.88 -47.43 4.04
CA LEU A 571 -23.24 -47.21 3.54
C LEU A 571 -23.32 -47.30 2.02
N GLN A 572 -22.31 -46.81 1.27
CA GLN A 572 -22.25 -46.96 -0.19
C GLN A 572 -22.39 -48.43 -0.61
N ARG A 573 -21.65 -49.31 0.07
CA ARG A 573 -21.71 -50.74 -0.20
C ARG A 573 -23.08 -51.35 0.12
N VAL A 574 -23.70 -50.97 1.23
CA VAL A 574 -25.03 -51.47 1.63
C VAL A 574 -26.09 -51.08 0.59
N ILE A 575 -26.05 -49.83 0.12
CA ILE A 575 -26.95 -49.34 -0.94
C ILE A 575 -26.73 -50.11 -2.24
N ALA A 576 -25.47 -50.29 -2.67
CA ALA A 576 -25.16 -51.04 -3.88
C ALA A 576 -25.60 -52.52 -3.80
N ALA A 577 -25.43 -53.15 -2.63
CA ALA A 577 -25.86 -54.52 -2.38
C ALA A 577 -27.39 -54.67 -2.45
N PHE A 578 -28.14 -53.70 -1.93
CA PHE A 578 -29.60 -53.69 -1.97
C PHE A 578 -30.15 -53.66 -3.41
N TYR A 579 -29.57 -52.83 -4.28
CA TYR A 579 -30.00 -52.71 -5.68
C TYR A 579 -29.49 -53.83 -6.59
N ASN A 580 -28.41 -54.52 -6.22
CA ASN A 580 -27.79 -55.58 -7.04
C ASN A 580 -27.59 -56.90 -6.27
N PRO A 581 -28.66 -57.56 -5.78
CA PRO A 581 -28.56 -58.71 -4.88
C PRO A 581 -27.89 -59.93 -5.54
N GLN A 582 -28.13 -60.17 -6.83
CA GLN A 582 -27.48 -61.26 -7.57
C GLN A 582 -25.97 -61.05 -7.70
N ARG A 583 -25.53 -59.79 -7.85
CA ARG A 583 -24.11 -59.45 -7.94
C ARG A 583 -23.43 -59.61 -6.57
N GLU A 584 -24.10 -59.20 -5.50
CA GLU A 584 -23.57 -59.36 -4.13
C GLU A 584 -23.39 -60.83 -3.76
N LYS A 585 -24.37 -61.70 -4.04
CA LYS A 585 -24.24 -63.17 -3.83
C LYS A 585 -22.99 -63.73 -4.54
N LYS A 586 -22.75 -63.35 -5.80
CA LYS A 586 -21.56 -63.77 -6.56
C LYS A 586 -20.25 -63.26 -5.93
N ARG A 587 -20.22 -62.00 -5.50
CA ARG A 587 -19.04 -61.38 -4.86
C ARG A 587 -18.67 -62.08 -3.54
N ILE A 588 -19.67 -62.42 -2.72
CA ILE A 588 -19.45 -63.11 -1.44
C ILE A 588 -18.94 -64.54 -1.66
N VAL A 589 -19.52 -65.29 -2.61
CA VAL A 589 -19.06 -66.65 -2.94
C VAL A 589 -17.64 -66.62 -3.50
N PHE A 590 -17.33 -65.66 -4.39
CA PHE A 590 -15.98 -65.47 -4.91
C PHE A 590 -14.98 -65.19 -3.78
N LEU A 591 -15.31 -64.27 -2.85
CA LEU A 591 -14.45 -63.95 -1.71
C LEU A 591 -14.22 -65.18 -0.81
N TYR A 592 -15.27 -65.95 -0.54
CA TYR A 592 -15.20 -67.17 0.26
C TYR A 592 -14.29 -68.21 -0.38
N ASN A 593 -14.49 -68.51 -1.68
CA ASN A 593 -13.68 -69.49 -2.41
C ASN A 593 -12.21 -69.04 -2.52
N LEU A 594 -11.97 -67.76 -2.81
CA LEU A 594 -10.63 -67.20 -2.89
C LEU A 594 -9.87 -67.36 -1.56
N GLN A 595 -10.55 -67.09 -0.43
CA GLN A 595 -9.92 -67.20 0.87
C GLN A 595 -9.73 -68.67 1.31
N LEU A 596 -10.67 -69.55 0.98
CA LEU A 596 -10.53 -70.99 1.18
C LEU A 596 -9.32 -71.55 0.42
N GLN A 597 -9.17 -71.17 -0.85
CA GLN A 597 -8.04 -71.57 -1.67
C GLN A 597 -6.71 -71.07 -1.09
N ARG A 598 -6.64 -69.79 -0.67
CA ARG A 598 -5.45 -69.25 0.02
C ARG A 598 -5.10 -70.00 1.30
N GLN A 599 -6.09 -70.42 2.08
CA GLN A 599 -5.82 -71.23 3.29
C GLN A 599 -5.30 -72.62 2.95
N ILE A 600 -5.86 -73.28 1.92
CA ILE A 600 -5.38 -74.58 1.44
C ILE A 600 -3.94 -74.46 0.92
N ASP A 601 -3.66 -73.46 0.09
CA ASP A 601 -2.34 -73.22 -0.50
C ASP A 601 -1.31 -72.91 0.59
N SER A 602 -1.61 -71.99 1.52
CA SER A 602 -0.73 -71.72 2.67
C SER A 602 -0.48 -72.94 3.54
N SER A 603 -1.48 -73.81 3.70
CA SER A 603 -1.33 -75.06 4.45
C SER A 603 -0.48 -76.09 3.70
N ARG A 604 -0.56 -76.13 2.37
CA ARG A 604 0.28 -76.97 1.50
C ARG A 604 1.73 -76.50 1.53
N GLU A 605 1.98 -75.21 1.39
CA GLU A 605 3.32 -74.60 1.50
C GLU A 605 3.94 -74.87 2.89
N GLN A 606 3.14 -74.76 3.95
CA GLN A 606 3.61 -75.08 5.30
C GLN A 606 3.95 -76.57 5.45
N ARG A 607 3.17 -77.47 4.85
CA ARG A 607 3.50 -78.91 4.83
C ARG A 607 4.74 -79.21 3.98
N HIS A 608 4.90 -78.57 2.82
CA HIS A 608 6.08 -78.71 1.98
C HIS A 608 7.35 -78.21 2.68
N SER A 609 7.31 -77.04 3.33
CA SER A 609 8.47 -76.51 4.08
C SER A 609 8.83 -77.38 5.29
N VAL A 610 7.84 -77.95 5.99
CA VAL A 610 8.09 -78.91 7.08
C VAL A 610 8.67 -80.23 6.56
N ASN A 611 8.14 -80.77 5.46
CA ASN A 611 8.69 -81.98 4.84
C ASN A 611 10.09 -81.74 4.27
N GLN A 612 10.36 -80.59 3.65
CA GLN A 612 11.68 -80.22 3.14
C GLN A 612 12.70 -80.04 4.27
N ARG A 613 12.32 -79.44 5.40
CA ARG A 613 13.17 -79.43 6.61
C ARG A 613 13.39 -80.85 7.13
N ARG A 614 12.35 -81.69 7.17
CA ARG A 614 12.46 -83.10 7.56
C ARG A 614 13.23 -84.00 6.58
N THR A 615 13.49 -83.59 5.34
CA THR A 615 14.36 -84.33 4.41
C THR A 615 15.80 -83.79 4.39
N VAL A 616 16.02 -82.55 4.86
CA VAL A 616 17.36 -81.98 5.04
C VAL A 616 17.98 -82.41 6.38
N PHE A 617 17.19 -82.58 7.44
CA PHE A 617 17.68 -83.04 8.76
C PHE A 617 18.13 -84.52 8.87
N PRO A 618 17.60 -85.51 8.13
CA PRO A 618 18.11 -86.88 8.15
C PRO A 618 19.42 -87.02 7.36
N CYS A 619 19.73 -86.05 6.49
CA CYS A 619 20.98 -86.06 5.71
C CYS A 619 22.18 -85.49 6.49
N LEU A 620 21.95 -84.92 7.69
CA LEU A 620 22.99 -84.43 8.60
C LEU A 620 23.24 -85.35 9.81
N SER A 621 22.60 -86.53 9.86
CA SER A 621 22.87 -87.60 10.83
C SER A 621 23.44 -88.88 10.18
N SER A 622 23.93 -88.78 8.96
CA SER A 622 24.76 -89.79 8.30
C SER A 622 25.77 -89.12 7.37
N CYS A 623 26.71 -88.40 7.99
CA CYS A 623 28.09 -88.23 7.54
C CYS A 623 28.97 -88.21 8.78
#